data_AF-A0A2I1DKG9-F1
#
_entry.id   AF-A0A2I1DKG9-F1
#
_cell.length_a   1.000
_cell.length_b   1.000
_cell.length_c   1.000
_cell.angle_alpha   90.00
_cell.angle_beta   90.00
_cell.angle_gamma   90.00
#
_symmetry.space_group_name_H-M   'P 1'
#
loop_
_entity.id
_entity.type
_entity.pdbx_description
1 polymer ?
#
loop_
_entity_poly.entity_id
_entity_poly.type
_entity_poly.pdbx_seq_one_letter_code
_entity_poly.pdbx_strand_id
1 'polypeptide(L)'
;MVAMQEMLFEWDEWKERAVALGVAEDLAELGKNLMRDAYMQRWPEIVLSECGWDDDGFGMLAMARAKPAETRRHWERLYAQYHRRPSCPLASSQATTRGKALAPLHSSPRPSDSVPPRSSARYPE
;
A
#
# COMPACT_ATOMS: atom_id res chain seq x y z
N MET A 1 39.62 -24.34 -2.46
CA MET A 1 38.24 -24.02 -2.86
C MET A 1 37.66 -23.17 -1.76
N VAL A 2 37.60 -21.85 -1.97
CA VAL A 2 36.90 -20.97 -1.04
C VAL A 2 35.43 -21.37 -1.17
N ALA A 3 34.84 -21.89 -0.09
CA ALA A 3 33.40 -22.08 -0.03
C ALA A 3 32.80 -20.74 -0.45
N MET A 4 32.06 -20.71 -1.56
CA MET A 4 31.17 -19.60 -1.85
C MET A 4 30.34 -19.48 -0.58
N GLN A 5 30.59 -18.43 0.20
CA GLN A 5 29.71 -18.09 1.30
C GLN A 5 28.36 -17.93 0.63
N GLU A 6 27.51 -18.93 0.79
CA GLU A 6 26.10 -18.84 0.46
C GLU A 6 25.65 -17.59 1.20
N MET A 7 25.45 -16.50 0.46
CA MET A 7 24.96 -15.24 1.00
C MET A 7 23.48 -15.47 1.30
N LEU A 8 23.22 -16.25 2.35
CA LEU A 8 21.92 -16.46 2.92
C LEU A 8 21.51 -15.12 3.52
N PHE A 9 20.48 -14.52 2.95
CA PHE A 9 19.87 -13.33 3.50
C PHE A 9 18.94 -13.73 4.66
N GLU A 10 18.49 -12.76 5.45
CA GLU A 10 17.68 -13.02 6.66
C GLU A 10 16.40 -13.81 6.33
N TRP A 11 15.82 -13.60 5.15
CA TRP A 11 14.65 -14.34 4.67
C TRP A 11 14.97 -15.79 4.28
N ASP A 12 16.17 -16.09 3.79
CA ASP A 12 16.59 -17.45 3.44
C ASP A 12 16.83 -18.28 4.71
N GLU A 13 17.51 -17.71 5.70
CA GLU A 13 17.67 -18.32 7.03
C GLU A 13 16.32 -18.54 7.72
N TRP A 14 15.38 -17.58 7.57
CA TRP A 14 14.02 -17.73 8.07
C TRP A 14 13.31 -18.93 7.41
N LYS A 15 13.43 -19.11 6.08
CA LYS A 15 12.84 -20.25 5.37
C LYS A 15 13.38 -21.58 5.91
N GLU A 16 14.70 -21.70 6.03
CA GLU A 16 15.34 -22.92 6.53
C GLU A 16 14.84 -23.28 7.93
N ARG A 17 14.78 -22.28 8.82
CA ARG A 17 14.24 -22.44 10.16
C ARG A 17 12.76 -22.83 10.15
N ALA A 18 11.94 -22.24 9.28
CA ALA A 18 10.52 -22.57 9.16
C ALA A 18 10.31 -24.02 8.73
N VAL A 19 11.04 -24.48 7.71
CA VAL A 19 10.99 -25.87 7.23
C VAL A 19 11.47 -26.83 8.33
N ALA A 20 12.58 -26.52 9.01
CA ALA A 20 13.11 -27.33 10.11
C ALA A 20 12.11 -27.48 11.27
N LEU A 21 11.22 -26.50 11.47
CA LEU A 21 10.19 -26.51 12.51
C LEU A 21 8.85 -27.12 12.04
N GLY A 22 8.82 -27.70 10.84
CA GLY A 22 7.67 -28.42 10.29
C GLY A 22 6.63 -27.54 9.62
N VAL A 23 6.96 -26.30 9.26
CA VAL A 23 6.12 -25.50 8.36
C VAL A 23 6.21 -26.10 6.95
N ALA A 24 5.07 -26.20 6.27
CA ALA A 24 5.03 -26.69 4.90
C ALA A 24 5.91 -25.84 3.97
N GLU A 25 6.68 -26.49 3.09
CA GLU A 25 7.71 -25.82 2.28
C GLU A 25 7.13 -24.71 1.38
N ASP A 26 5.94 -24.94 0.83
CA ASP A 26 5.19 -23.98 0.03
C ASP A 26 4.75 -22.74 0.82
N LEU A 27 4.51 -22.90 2.13
CA LEU A 27 4.18 -21.79 3.03
C LEU A 27 5.45 -21.07 3.48
N ALA A 28 6.52 -21.80 3.79
CA ALA A 28 7.83 -21.22 4.11
C ALA A 28 8.40 -20.43 2.91
N GLU A 29 8.23 -20.92 1.69
CA GLU A 29 8.62 -20.18 0.48
C GLU A 29 7.80 -18.89 0.31
N LEU A 30 6.49 -18.93 0.60
CA LEU A 30 5.64 -17.74 0.58
C LEU A 30 6.09 -16.70 1.61
N GLY A 31 6.36 -17.12 2.85
CA GLY A 31 6.83 -16.23 3.92
C GLY A 31 8.18 -15.59 3.58
N LYS A 32 9.14 -16.36 3.06
CA LYS A 32 10.42 -15.85 2.57
C LYS A 32 10.23 -14.76 1.53
N ASN A 33 9.42 -15.05 0.50
CA ASN A 33 9.19 -14.10 -0.57
C ASN A 33 8.53 -12.83 -0.02
N LEU A 34 7.60 -12.95 0.94
CA LEU A 34 6.96 -11.81 1.60
C LEU A 34 8.01 -10.91 2.28
N MET A 35 8.90 -11.50 3.10
CA MET A 35 9.98 -10.78 3.78
C MET A 35 10.89 -10.04 2.79
N ARG A 36 11.34 -10.75 1.75
CA ARG A 36 12.20 -10.22 0.69
C ARG A 36 11.52 -9.08 -0.06
N ASP A 37 10.30 -9.29 -0.54
CA ASP A 37 9.61 -8.33 -1.40
C ASP A 37 9.20 -7.08 -0.61
N ALA A 38 8.80 -7.24 0.66
CA ALA A 38 8.50 -6.12 1.54
C ALA A 38 9.71 -5.20 1.72
N TYR A 39 10.90 -5.78 1.90
CA TYR A 39 12.15 -5.03 2.00
C TYR A 39 12.59 -4.41 0.67
N MET A 40 12.62 -5.20 -0.41
CA MET A 40 13.04 -4.76 -1.75
C MET A 40 12.15 -3.64 -2.30
N GLN A 41 10.84 -3.71 -2.05
CA GLN A 41 9.88 -2.71 -2.52
C GLN A 41 9.66 -1.57 -1.53
N ARG A 42 10.37 -1.58 -0.39
CA ARG A 42 10.24 -0.58 0.68
C ARG A 42 8.79 -0.36 1.08
N TRP A 43 8.12 -1.45 1.43
CA TRP A 43 6.77 -1.39 1.98
C TRP A 43 6.74 -0.50 3.24
N PRO A 44 5.56 0.03 3.62
CA PRO A 44 5.45 0.84 4.83
C PRO A 44 5.98 0.08 6.06
N GLU A 45 6.64 0.80 6.98
CA GLU A 45 7.30 0.21 8.16
C GLU A 45 6.37 -0.63 9.03
N ILE A 46 5.10 -0.20 9.18
CA ILE A 46 4.07 -0.99 9.86
C ILE A 46 3.85 -2.38 9.24
N VAL A 47 4.03 -2.50 7.92
CA VAL A 47 3.90 -3.77 7.20
C VAL A 47 5.18 -4.58 7.26
N LEU A 48 6.36 -3.93 7.28
CA LEU A 48 7.63 -4.61 7.51
C LEU A 48 7.63 -5.32 8.87
N SER A 49 7.11 -4.66 9.90
CA SER A 49 6.88 -5.24 11.23
C SER A 49 6.01 -6.51 11.16
N GLU A 50 4.86 -6.46 10.47
CA GLU A 50 3.99 -7.63 10.25
C GLU A 50 4.67 -8.75 9.42
N CYS A 51 5.62 -8.38 8.55
CA CYS A 51 6.45 -9.31 7.78
C CYS A 51 7.69 -9.77 8.55
N GLY A 52 7.75 -9.59 9.87
CA GLY A 52 8.78 -10.18 10.70
C GLY A 52 10.12 -9.43 10.71
N TRP A 53 10.17 -8.17 10.24
CA TRP A 53 11.39 -7.36 10.32
C TRP A 53 11.68 -6.82 11.73
N ASP A 54 10.66 -6.75 12.60
CA ASP A 54 10.82 -6.28 13.98
C ASP A 54 11.16 -7.41 14.97
N ASP A 55 10.82 -8.65 14.62
CA ASP A 55 10.89 -9.80 15.52
C ASP A 55 11.64 -11.00 14.91
N ASP A 56 12.54 -10.75 13.96
CA ASP A 56 13.29 -11.79 13.22
C ASP A 56 12.37 -12.89 12.61
N GLY A 57 11.11 -12.55 12.31
CA GLY A 57 10.11 -13.46 11.76
C GLY A 57 9.58 -14.50 12.74
N PHE A 58 9.79 -14.34 14.04
CA PHE A 58 9.25 -15.25 15.06
C PHE A 58 7.71 -15.27 15.05
N GLY A 59 7.06 -14.13 14.91
CA GLY A 59 5.59 -14.02 14.82
C GLY A 59 5.04 -14.69 13.57
N MET A 60 5.68 -14.47 12.41
CA MET A 60 5.34 -15.16 11.17
C MET A 60 5.43 -16.68 11.31
N LEU A 61 6.51 -17.15 11.92
CA LEU A 61 6.75 -18.57 12.16
C LEU A 61 5.72 -19.17 13.13
N ALA A 62 5.38 -18.47 14.22
CA ALA A 62 4.36 -18.89 15.17
C ALA A 62 2.99 -19.02 14.51
N MET A 63 2.60 -18.04 13.68
CA MET A 63 1.35 -18.09 12.90
C MET A 63 1.34 -19.28 11.94
N ALA A 64 2.41 -19.47 11.16
CA ALA A 64 2.51 -20.54 10.18
C ALA A 64 2.42 -21.94 10.81
N ARG A 65 2.95 -22.12 12.02
CA ARG A 65 2.84 -23.39 12.77
C ARG A 65 1.47 -23.58 13.39
N ALA A 66 0.89 -22.53 13.96
CA ALA A 66 -0.39 -22.63 14.66
C ALA A 66 -1.56 -22.82 13.68
N LYS A 67 -1.57 -22.08 12.57
CA LYS A 67 -2.71 -22.02 11.64
C LYS A 67 -2.27 -21.81 10.18
N PRO A 68 -1.61 -22.80 9.55
CA PRO A 68 -0.98 -22.64 8.24
C PRO A 68 -1.94 -22.16 7.13
N ALA A 69 -3.19 -22.65 7.11
CA ALA A 69 -4.17 -22.26 6.10
C ALA A 69 -4.68 -20.80 6.26
N GLU A 70 -4.85 -20.33 7.49
CA GLU A 70 -5.23 -18.94 7.76
C GLU A 70 -4.06 -18.00 7.46
N THR A 71 -2.85 -18.39 7.88
CA THR A 71 -1.61 -17.66 7.62
C THR A 71 -1.35 -17.49 6.12
N ARG A 72 -1.48 -18.56 5.34
CA ARG A 72 -1.37 -18.50 3.87
C ARG A 72 -2.30 -17.44 3.28
N ARG A 73 -3.60 -17.48 3.63
CA ARG A 73 -4.59 -16.52 3.11
C ARG A 73 -4.28 -15.09 3.54
N HIS A 74 -3.77 -14.91 4.75
CA HIS A 74 -3.40 -13.60 5.26
C HIS A 74 -2.20 -13.03 4.49
N TRP A 75 -1.14 -13.82 4.30
CA TRP A 75 0.04 -13.43 3.52
C TRP A 75 -0.28 -13.18 2.05
N GLU A 76 -1.16 -13.98 1.43
CA GLU A 76 -1.65 -13.74 0.07
C GLU A 76 -2.40 -12.42 -0.06
N ARG A 77 -3.18 -12.02 0.96
CA ARG A 77 -3.84 -10.69 0.98
C ARG A 77 -2.84 -9.56 1.13
N LEU A 78 -1.85 -9.71 2.02
CA LEU A 78 -0.75 -8.73 2.16
C LEU A 78 -0.03 -8.53 0.84
N TYR A 79 0.29 -9.64 0.16
CA TYR A 79 0.82 -9.64 -1.19
C TYR A 79 -0.08 -8.86 -2.16
N ALA A 80 -1.36 -9.19 -2.25
CA ALA A 80 -2.28 -8.50 -3.16
C ALA A 80 -2.40 -6.99 -2.88
N GLN A 81 -2.27 -6.58 -1.61
CA GLN A 81 -2.41 -5.19 -1.19
C GLN A 81 -1.14 -4.36 -1.44
N TYR A 82 0.04 -4.90 -1.12
CA TYR A 82 1.28 -4.14 -1.07
C TYR A 82 2.26 -4.47 -2.18
N HIS A 83 2.16 -5.65 -2.79
CA HIS A 83 2.93 -5.99 -3.97
C HIS A 83 2.35 -5.18 -5.14
N ARG A 84 2.78 -3.92 -5.24
CA ARG A 84 2.38 -3.05 -6.33
C ARG A 84 2.79 -3.74 -7.62
N ARG A 85 1.81 -4.08 -8.46
CA ARG A 85 2.06 -4.08 -9.91
C ARG A 85 2.72 -2.72 -10.20
N PRO A 86 3.84 -2.67 -10.94
CA PRO A 86 4.35 -1.38 -11.39
C PRO A 86 3.18 -0.67 -12.04
N SER A 87 2.74 0.43 -11.42
CA SER A 87 1.75 1.29 -12.01
C SER A 87 2.42 1.86 -13.24
N CYS A 88 2.24 1.19 -14.39
CA CYS A 88 2.45 1.83 -15.67
C CYS A 88 1.59 3.10 -15.61
N PRO A 89 2.17 4.30 -15.55
CA PRO A 89 1.39 5.52 -15.63
C PRO A 89 1.09 5.70 -17.10
N LEU A 90 0.09 4.99 -17.61
CA LEU A 90 -0.47 5.26 -18.92
C LEU A 90 -1.93 5.65 -18.75
N ALA A 91 -2.15 6.94 -19.01
CA ALA A 91 -3.42 7.63 -19.22
C ALA A 91 -4.29 7.93 -17.99
N SER A 92 -3.83 8.85 -17.15
CA SER A 92 -4.72 9.82 -16.50
C SER A 92 -4.99 10.99 -17.45
N SER A 93 -5.68 10.76 -18.58
CA SER A 93 -6.18 11.85 -19.41
C SER A 93 -7.65 11.61 -19.76
N GLN A 94 -8.49 12.25 -18.94
CA GLN A 94 -9.80 12.81 -19.28
C GLN A 94 -10.85 11.88 -19.92
N ALA A 95 -11.80 11.46 -19.10
CA ALA A 95 -13.17 11.19 -19.54
C ALA A 95 -14.15 12.08 -18.75
N THR A 96 -14.00 13.40 -18.89
CA THR A 96 -15.16 14.31 -18.92
C THR A 96 -15.86 13.96 -20.24
N THR A 97 -17.10 13.48 -20.30
CA THR A 97 -18.30 14.27 -20.07
C THR A 97 -19.49 13.31 -20.00
N ARG A 98 -20.28 13.40 -18.93
CA ARG A 98 -21.59 12.75 -18.80
C ARG A 98 -22.56 13.43 -19.77
N GLY A 99 -22.97 12.73 -20.82
CA GLY A 99 -24.09 13.15 -21.66
C GLY A 99 -25.40 13.09 -20.89
N LYS A 100 -26.10 14.21 -20.76
CA LYS A 100 -27.57 14.23 -20.70
C LYS A 100 -28.07 15.53 -21.36
N ALA A 101 -28.87 15.35 -22.40
CA ALA A 101 -29.37 16.34 -23.32
C ALA A 101 -30.50 17.24 -22.74
N LEU A 102 -30.54 18.50 -23.22
CA LEU A 102 -31.67 19.36 -23.68
C LEU A 102 -32.99 19.34 -22.85
N ALA A 103 -33.64 20.43 -22.43
CA ALA A 103 -33.94 21.76 -23.01
C ALA A 103 -34.63 22.70 -21.93
N PRO A 104 -35.43 23.75 -22.24
CA PRO A 104 -35.04 25.11 -22.67
C PRO A 104 -35.68 26.30 -21.86
N LEU A 105 -35.14 27.51 -22.11
CA LEU A 105 -35.74 28.88 -22.11
C LEU A 105 -36.24 29.58 -20.82
N HIS A 106 -35.81 30.87 -20.72
CA HIS A 106 -36.43 32.01 -19.99
C HIS A 106 -36.35 31.97 -18.44
N SER A 107 -35.99 33.02 -17.68
CA SER A 107 -35.99 34.48 -17.85
C SER A 107 -35.00 35.12 -16.86
N SER A 108 -34.54 36.34 -17.16
CA SER A 108 -33.70 37.21 -16.32
C SER A 108 -34.28 37.46 -14.91
N PRO A 109 -33.43 37.98 -13.98
CA PRO A 109 -33.50 39.42 -13.73
C PRO A 109 -32.13 40.12 -13.63
N ARG A 110 -32.14 41.40 -14.01
CA ARG A 110 -31.07 42.39 -13.81
C ARG A 110 -30.63 42.48 -12.34
N PRO A 111 -29.35 42.76 -12.06
CA PRO A 111 -28.98 43.61 -10.94
C PRO A 111 -28.81 45.05 -11.44
N SER A 112 -29.62 45.95 -10.88
CA SER A 112 -29.47 47.40 -11.00
C SER A 112 -28.15 47.88 -10.39
N ASP A 113 -27.57 48.87 -11.05
CA ASP A 113 -26.72 49.96 -10.56
C ASP A 113 -26.19 49.88 -9.11
N SER A 114 -24.86 49.95 -8.95
CA SER A 114 -24.18 51.22 -8.60
C SER A 114 -22.70 51.00 -8.27
N VAL A 115 -21.86 51.78 -8.92
CA VAL A 115 -20.40 51.92 -8.76
C VAL A 115 -20.07 52.70 -7.45
N PRO A 116 -18.90 52.47 -6.81
CA PRO A 116 -18.44 53.10 -5.53
C PRO A 116 -17.90 54.54 -5.81
N PRO A 117 -17.35 55.38 -4.86
CA PRO A 117 -16.55 55.03 -3.68
C PRO A 117 -16.54 55.99 -2.46
N ARG A 118 -15.71 55.60 -1.46
CA ARG A 118 -14.83 56.42 -0.60
C ARG A 118 -15.30 56.84 0.81
N SER A 119 -14.34 56.67 1.74
CA SER A 119 -14.06 57.45 2.97
C SER A 119 -14.97 57.25 4.19
N SER A 120 -14.45 56.63 5.26
CA SER A 120 -13.55 57.30 6.23
C SER A 120 -13.28 56.40 7.44
N ALA A 121 -12.01 56.31 7.81
CA ALA A 121 -11.57 55.81 9.11
C ALA A 121 -12.13 56.68 10.25
N ARG A 122 -12.63 56.05 11.31
CA ARG A 122 -12.55 56.55 12.69
C ARG A 122 -12.94 55.46 13.70
N TYR A 123 -11.97 54.96 14.47
CA TYR A 123 -12.19 54.35 15.78
C TYR A 123 -11.76 55.39 16.83
N PRO A 124 -12.51 55.56 17.94
CA PRO A 124 -11.94 56.01 19.19
C PRO A 124 -11.76 54.84 20.16
N GLU A 125 -10.81 55.03 21.08
CA GLU A 125 -10.53 54.19 22.26
C GLU A 125 -11.69 54.15 23.26
#